data_AF-K9DN84-F1
#
_entry.id   AF-K9DN84-F1
#
_cell.length_a   1.000
_cell.length_b   1.000
_cell.length_c   1.000
_cell.angle_alpha   90.00
_cell.angle_beta   90.00
_cell.angle_gamma   90.00
#
_symmetry.space_group_name_H-M   'P 1'
#
loop_
_entity.id
_entity.type
_entity.pdbx_description
1 polymer ?
#
loop_
_entity_poly.entity_id
_entity_poly.type
_entity_poly.pdbx_seq_one_letter_code
_entity_poly.pdbx_strand_id
1 'polypeptide(L)'
;MLEIVDSHLHIWDLDVLHLPWLNSCKGVIQQSFSMDDLVKEYAKAGVDFKGGIYIEVDCDDAIKEDEFIFKLNSPKILAKIMRARHLCGHVRLPAGIVGVREPLHIDSSPRGRCLERSFIEGLEVLADKGLIFESCNRVDELIDIYQAAAQVPDLKLVINHCGNVTELTPEYKEAMTKLASLPNVYCKLSGYATEDPVFVKNLLDFISGTFDHSRLIYASNFPVVELYSNFTDHLNSVREYFQDDLDIFSKNAKKLYKLNKPQVFASVIKLRPEKAEYYKALHADPFASVNKMIRECGITHYQIFNRDDLLFSIMVYEGDDFEYDMGKMANDPETQRWWRETDPCQTRIDGAQKHEWWADMEMVYDLNKK
;
A
#
# COMPACT_ATOMS: atom_id res chain seq x y z
N MET A 1 6.06 20.39 4.83
CA MET A 1 5.37 19.67 5.93
C MET A 1 5.42 18.19 5.56
N LEU A 2 5.87 17.31 6.45
CA LEU A 2 5.93 15.88 6.14
C LEU A 2 4.53 15.36 5.82
N GLU A 3 4.36 14.72 4.66
CA GLU A 3 3.13 14.02 4.31
C GLU A 3 3.09 12.66 5.02
N ILE A 4 1.96 12.34 5.67
CA ILE A 4 1.76 11.04 6.32
C ILE A 4 0.48 10.36 5.84
N VAL A 5 0.62 9.08 5.45
CA VAL A 5 -0.46 8.10 5.35
C VAL A 5 -0.25 7.07 6.45
N ASP A 6 -1.16 7.02 7.41
CA ASP A 6 -1.07 6.06 8.53
C ASP A 6 -1.56 4.68 8.10
N SER A 7 -0.64 3.73 7.89
CA SER A 7 -0.99 2.40 7.40
C SER A 7 -1.71 1.51 8.42
N HIS A 8 -1.84 1.93 9.67
CA HIS A 8 -2.52 1.14 10.70
C HIS A 8 -3.12 2.03 11.79
N LEU A 9 -4.44 2.16 11.75
CA LEU A 9 -5.20 2.78 12.82
C LEU A 9 -6.45 1.96 13.15
N HIS A 10 -6.93 2.19 14.36
CA HIS A 10 -8.19 1.67 14.86
C HIS A 10 -9.08 2.84 15.29
N ILE A 11 -10.38 2.70 15.03
CA ILE A 11 -11.43 3.57 15.55
C ILE A 11 -12.59 2.68 15.98
N TRP A 12 -13.30 3.09 17.01
CA TRP A 12 -14.46 2.36 17.51
C TRP A 12 -15.35 3.29 18.34
N ASP A 13 -16.62 2.93 18.42
CA ASP A 13 -17.57 3.54 19.33
C ASP A 13 -18.13 2.48 20.27
N LEU A 14 -17.87 2.59 21.58
CA LEU A 14 -18.30 1.61 22.58
C LEU A 14 -19.81 1.65 22.87
N ASP A 15 -20.52 2.69 22.44
CA ASP A 15 -21.99 2.69 22.44
C ASP A 15 -22.56 1.85 21.29
N VAL A 16 -21.74 1.52 20.28
CA VAL A 16 -22.14 0.77 19.08
C VAL A 16 -21.51 -0.63 19.07
N LEU A 17 -20.21 -0.75 19.30
CA LEU A 17 -19.44 -1.98 19.19
C LEU A 17 -19.10 -2.52 20.57
N HIS A 18 -19.02 -3.85 20.68
CA HIS A 18 -18.57 -4.51 21.90
C HIS A 18 -17.21 -5.16 21.65
N LEU A 19 -16.21 -4.74 22.43
CA LEU A 19 -14.80 -5.13 22.25
C LEU A 19 -14.32 -5.82 23.54
N PRO A 20 -14.53 -7.15 23.69
CA PRO A 20 -14.23 -7.87 24.93
C PRO A 20 -12.76 -7.75 25.38
N TRP A 21 -11.83 -7.64 24.43
CA TRP A 21 -10.40 -7.56 24.70
C TRP A 21 -10.01 -6.30 25.49
N LEU A 22 -10.79 -5.22 25.40
CA LEU A 22 -10.57 -3.98 26.16
C LEU A 22 -10.64 -4.18 27.67
N ASN A 23 -11.34 -5.21 28.16
CA ASN A 23 -11.43 -5.53 29.59
C ASN A 23 -10.07 -5.88 30.21
N SER A 24 -9.12 -6.34 29.39
CA SER A 24 -7.75 -6.66 29.82
C SER A 24 -6.79 -5.46 29.75
N CYS A 25 -7.21 -4.36 29.12
CA CYS A 25 -6.42 -3.15 28.98
C CYS A 25 -6.49 -2.29 30.26
N LYS A 26 -5.42 -1.54 30.58
CA LYS A 26 -5.30 -0.73 31.81
C LYS A 26 -6.19 0.53 31.85
N GLY A 27 -7.38 0.52 31.22
CA GLY A 27 -8.31 1.65 31.19
C GLY A 27 -7.96 2.81 30.25
N VAL A 28 -6.72 2.90 29.76
CA VAL A 28 -6.25 4.01 28.90
C VAL A 28 -7.03 4.13 27.58
N ILE A 29 -7.43 2.98 27.03
CA ILE A 29 -8.15 2.88 25.75
C ILE A 29 -9.58 2.34 25.91
N GLN A 30 -10.12 2.26 27.13
CA GLN A 30 -11.51 1.83 27.38
C GLN A 30 -12.51 2.98 27.14
N GLN A 31 -12.43 3.62 25.98
CA GLN A 31 -13.29 4.73 25.56
C GLN A 31 -13.45 4.72 24.03
N SER A 32 -14.43 5.44 23.49
CA SER A 32 -14.62 5.58 22.03
C SER A 32 -13.54 6.47 21.41
N PHE A 33 -13.09 6.11 20.20
CA PHE A 33 -12.11 6.86 19.43
C PHE A 33 -12.59 7.07 18.00
N SER A 34 -12.51 8.30 17.53
CA SER A 34 -12.93 8.70 16.19
C SER A 34 -11.76 9.06 15.28
N MET A 35 -12.02 9.20 13.98
CA MET A 35 -11.03 9.74 13.05
C MET A 35 -10.61 11.17 13.40
N ASP A 36 -11.51 11.97 13.99
CA ASP A 36 -11.19 13.35 14.38
C ASP A 36 -10.17 13.40 15.52
N ASP A 37 -10.15 12.39 16.39
CA ASP A 37 -9.17 12.29 17.47
C ASP A 37 -7.78 12.01 16.92
N LEU A 38 -7.67 11.09 15.96
CA LEU A 38 -6.41 10.86 15.24
C LEU A 38 -5.94 12.10 14.45
N VAL A 39 -6.87 12.81 13.79
CA VAL A 39 -6.55 14.07 13.08
C VAL A 39 -5.99 15.11 14.06
N LYS A 40 -6.54 15.21 15.27
CA LYS A 40 -6.00 16.11 16.31
C LYS A 40 -4.59 15.70 16.74
N GLU A 41 -4.31 14.41 16.92
CA GLU A 41 -2.96 13.96 17.28
C GLU A 41 -1.93 14.32 16.22
N TYR A 42 -2.22 14.07 14.94
CA TYR A 42 -1.33 14.50 13.85
C TYR A 42 -1.22 16.02 13.71
N ALA A 43 -2.29 16.77 13.98
CA ALA A 43 -2.24 18.23 13.96
C ALA A 43 -1.27 18.79 15.01
N LYS A 44 -1.20 18.18 16.21
CA LYS A 44 -0.20 18.55 17.24
C LYS A 44 1.24 18.34 16.76
N ALA A 45 1.47 17.31 15.94
CA ALA A 45 2.79 17.02 15.37
C ALA A 45 3.18 17.93 14.19
N GLY A 46 2.26 18.77 13.69
CA GLY A 46 2.51 19.71 12.60
C GLY A 46 2.81 19.02 11.25
N VAL A 47 2.20 17.87 11.00
CA VAL A 47 2.36 17.08 9.76
C VAL A 47 1.13 17.20 8.84
N ASP A 48 1.32 16.90 7.56
CA ASP A 48 0.26 16.88 6.54
C ASP A 48 -0.35 15.48 6.48
N PHE A 49 -1.24 15.19 7.43
CA PHE A 49 -1.92 13.91 7.52
C PHE A 49 -2.97 13.76 6.41
N LYS A 50 -2.72 12.84 5.47
CA LYS A 50 -3.62 12.56 4.34
C LYS A 50 -4.79 11.66 4.72
N GLY A 51 -4.62 10.81 5.72
CA GLY A 51 -5.57 9.81 6.15
C GLY A 51 -4.86 8.51 6.49
N GLY A 52 -5.61 7.44 6.73
CA GLY A 52 -5.01 6.16 7.04
C GLY A 52 -5.88 4.96 6.69
N ILE A 53 -5.33 3.79 6.97
CA ILE A 53 -5.88 2.49 6.66
C ILE A 53 -6.51 1.97 7.95
N TYR A 54 -7.84 1.87 7.95
CA TYR A 54 -8.56 1.26 9.05
C TYR A 54 -8.26 -0.23 9.10
N ILE A 55 -7.91 -0.72 10.29
CA ILE A 55 -7.77 -2.14 10.58
C ILE A 55 -8.86 -2.55 11.55
N GLU A 56 -9.49 -3.70 11.31
CA GLU A 56 -10.51 -4.27 12.18
C GLU A 56 -10.10 -4.32 13.66
N VAL A 57 -11.07 -4.28 14.56
CA VAL A 57 -10.87 -4.05 16.00
C VAL A 57 -11.18 -5.28 16.85
N ASP A 58 -11.24 -6.47 16.25
CA ASP A 58 -11.61 -7.73 16.92
C ASP A 58 -12.97 -7.62 17.63
N CYS A 59 -13.94 -6.97 16.98
CA CYS A 59 -15.31 -6.88 17.48
C CYS A 59 -15.94 -8.27 17.52
N ASP A 60 -16.66 -8.58 18.61
CA ASP A 60 -17.31 -9.89 18.78
C ASP A 60 -18.38 -10.15 17.72
N ASP A 61 -19.05 -9.08 17.28
CA ASP A 61 -19.88 -9.03 16.09
C ASP A 61 -19.18 -8.30 14.94
N ALA A 62 -18.43 -9.06 14.14
CA ALA A 62 -17.73 -8.56 12.96
C ALA A 62 -18.67 -7.94 11.90
N ILE A 63 -19.93 -8.37 11.81
CA ILE A 63 -20.89 -7.80 10.84
C ILE A 63 -21.32 -6.41 11.30
N LYS A 64 -21.50 -6.23 12.60
CA LYS A 64 -21.82 -4.91 13.18
C LYS A 64 -20.67 -3.92 12.99
N GLU A 65 -19.44 -4.39 13.11
CA GLU A 65 -18.24 -3.62 12.80
C GLU A 65 -18.21 -3.21 11.31
N ASP A 66 -18.44 -4.16 10.39
CA ASP A 66 -18.57 -3.86 8.96
C ASP A 66 -19.61 -2.75 8.74
N GLU A 67 -20.83 -2.92 9.26
CA GLU A 67 -21.88 -1.92 9.11
C GLU A 67 -21.51 -0.54 9.64
N PHE A 68 -20.88 -0.48 10.82
CA PHE A 68 -20.46 0.77 11.44
C PHE A 68 -19.42 1.47 10.55
N ILE A 69 -18.35 0.77 10.19
CA ILE A 69 -17.22 1.35 9.45
C ILE A 69 -17.61 1.74 8.02
N PHE A 70 -18.48 0.99 7.34
CA PHE A 70 -18.96 1.36 6.01
C PHE A 70 -19.95 2.54 6.03
N LYS A 71 -20.64 2.79 7.16
CA LYS A 71 -21.48 3.99 7.33
C LYS A 71 -20.66 5.24 7.67
N LEU A 72 -19.41 5.10 8.13
CA LEU A 72 -18.53 6.24 8.38
C LEU A 72 -18.11 6.92 7.07
N ASN A 73 -18.66 8.10 6.82
CA ASN A 73 -18.29 8.93 5.68
C ASN A 73 -17.13 9.88 6.03
N SER A 74 -15.96 9.32 6.35
CA SER A 74 -14.75 10.12 6.60
C SER A 74 -13.79 10.05 5.42
N PRO A 75 -13.40 11.19 4.80
CA PRO A 75 -12.41 11.21 3.73
C PRO A 75 -11.00 10.85 4.21
N LYS A 76 -10.79 10.73 5.53
CA LYS A 76 -9.53 10.32 6.14
C LYS A 76 -9.38 8.80 6.28
N ILE A 77 -10.44 8.02 6.04
CA ILE A 77 -10.34 6.55 5.93
C ILE A 77 -10.07 6.24 4.46
N LEU A 78 -8.80 6.04 4.13
CA LEU A 78 -8.35 5.85 2.74
C LEU A 78 -8.61 4.41 2.26
N ALA A 79 -8.53 3.46 3.18
CA ALA A 79 -8.70 2.03 2.92
C ALA A 79 -9.19 1.31 4.17
N LYS A 80 -9.73 0.10 3.97
CA LYS A 80 -10.30 -0.74 5.03
C LYS A 80 -9.76 -2.16 4.93
N ILE A 81 -9.20 -2.65 6.02
CA ILE A 81 -8.87 -4.05 6.26
C ILE A 81 -9.90 -4.59 7.25
N MET A 82 -10.77 -5.50 6.79
CA MET A 82 -11.86 -6.01 7.61
C MET A 82 -11.56 -7.40 8.17
N ARG A 83 -12.32 -7.83 9.18
CA ARG A 83 -12.09 -9.11 9.84
C ARG A 83 -12.49 -10.29 8.96
N ALA A 84 -11.54 -11.18 8.70
CA ALA A 84 -11.84 -12.53 8.26
C ALA A 84 -12.01 -13.42 9.50
N ARG A 85 -13.24 -13.86 9.78
CA ARG A 85 -13.51 -14.74 10.94
C ARG A 85 -12.84 -16.11 10.84
N HIS A 86 -12.76 -16.63 9.62
CA HIS A 86 -12.06 -17.86 9.30
C HIS A 86 -11.66 -17.82 7.82
N LEU A 87 -10.38 -17.55 7.56
CA LEU A 87 -9.82 -17.48 6.23
C LEU A 87 -9.81 -18.88 5.59
N CYS A 88 -10.48 -19.00 4.45
CA CYS A 88 -10.67 -20.27 3.73
C CYS A 88 -10.95 -20.00 2.24
N GLY A 89 -10.89 -21.05 1.40
CA GLY A 89 -11.16 -20.94 -0.04
C GLY A 89 -12.57 -20.44 -0.43
N HIS A 90 -13.49 -20.36 0.53
CA HIS A 90 -14.84 -19.82 0.36
C HIS A 90 -15.15 -18.70 1.36
N VAL A 91 -14.13 -17.94 1.77
CA VAL A 91 -14.26 -16.81 2.70
C VAL A 91 -15.25 -15.76 2.15
N ARG A 92 -16.08 -15.21 3.03
CA ARG A 92 -16.95 -14.08 2.70
C ARG A 92 -16.20 -12.77 2.96
N LEU A 93 -16.16 -11.91 1.95
CA LEU A 93 -15.41 -10.65 1.97
C LEU A 93 -16.38 -9.49 1.73
N PRO A 94 -16.40 -8.46 2.60
CA PRO A 94 -17.12 -7.23 2.33
C PRO A 94 -16.63 -6.56 1.04
N ALA A 95 -17.53 -5.93 0.28
CA ALA A 95 -17.16 -5.21 -0.93
C ALA A 95 -16.47 -3.88 -0.58
N GLY A 96 -15.48 -3.46 -1.37
CA GLY A 96 -14.79 -2.17 -1.18
C GLY A 96 -13.71 -2.15 -0.10
N ILE A 97 -13.26 -3.33 0.36
CA ILE A 97 -12.08 -3.48 1.22
C ILE A 97 -10.82 -3.63 0.35
N VAL A 98 -9.65 -3.36 0.94
CA VAL A 98 -8.34 -3.61 0.28
C VAL A 98 -7.65 -4.86 0.80
N GLY A 99 -8.21 -5.50 1.82
CA GLY A 99 -7.66 -6.69 2.43
C GLY A 99 -8.43 -7.13 3.67
N VAL A 100 -7.91 -8.15 4.33
CA VAL A 100 -8.47 -8.70 5.57
C VAL A 100 -7.40 -9.02 6.60
N ARG A 101 -7.84 -9.12 7.85
CA ARG A 101 -7.06 -9.66 8.97
C ARG A 101 -7.85 -10.80 9.63
N GLU A 102 -7.18 -11.93 9.87
CA GLU A 102 -7.62 -12.93 10.85
C GLU A 102 -6.67 -12.77 12.06
N PRO A 103 -7.14 -12.39 13.26
CA PRO A 103 -6.27 -12.19 14.40
C PRO A 103 -5.58 -13.50 14.83
N LEU A 104 -4.29 -13.63 14.54
CA LEU A 104 -3.53 -14.86 14.86
C LEU A 104 -2.89 -14.81 16.25
N HIS A 105 -2.76 -13.61 16.85
CA HIS A 105 -2.10 -13.39 18.13
C HIS A 105 -3.01 -13.49 19.38
N ILE A 106 -4.32 -13.64 19.20
CA ILE A 106 -5.30 -13.69 20.31
C ILE A 106 -5.43 -15.09 20.89
N ASP A 107 -5.78 -15.20 22.18
CA ASP A 107 -5.80 -16.48 22.91
C ASP A 107 -6.77 -17.53 22.34
N SER A 108 -7.83 -17.09 21.68
CA SER A 108 -8.79 -17.97 21.01
C SER A 108 -8.30 -18.50 19.65
N SER A 109 -7.25 -17.92 19.07
CA SER A 109 -6.65 -18.43 17.82
C SER A 109 -5.75 -19.62 18.13
N PRO A 110 -5.96 -20.79 17.49
CA PRO A 110 -5.11 -21.95 17.70
C PRO A 110 -3.72 -21.71 17.13
N ARG A 111 -2.70 -22.25 17.81
CA ARG A 111 -1.33 -22.20 17.29
C ARG A 111 -1.21 -22.96 15.98
N GLY A 112 -0.43 -22.42 15.04
CA GLY A 112 -0.27 -23.00 13.71
C GLY A 112 -1.49 -22.85 12.78
N ARG A 113 -2.48 -22.01 13.14
CA ARG A 113 -3.66 -21.72 12.30
C ARG A 113 -3.29 -21.36 10.86
N CYS A 114 -2.23 -20.60 10.66
CA CYS A 114 -1.78 -20.19 9.34
C CYS A 114 -1.16 -21.32 8.49
N LEU A 115 -0.82 -22.46 9.10
CA LEU A 115 -0.29 -23.64 8.41
C LEU A 115 -1.39 -24.57 7.89
N GLU A 116 -2.64 -24.36 8.32
CA GLU A 116 -3.76 -25.16 7.87
C GLU A 116 -4.02 -24.95 6.37
N ARG A 117 -4.36 -26.03 5.64
CA ARG A 117 -4.66 -25.94 4.22
C ARG A 117 -5.78 -24.95 3.90
N SER A 118 -6.81 -24.87 4.76
CA SER A 118 -7.89 -23.89 4.60
C SER A 118 -7.36 -22.46 4.61
N PHE A 119 -6.43 -22.13 5.52
CA PHE A 119 -5.84 -20.80 5.59
C PHE A 119 -5.11 -20.46 4.28
N ILE A 120 -4.28 -21.39 3.78
CA ILE A 120 -3.55 -21.22 2.52
C ILE A 120 -4.52 -21.01 1.34
N GLU A 121 -5.60 -21.78 1.26
CA GLU A 121 -6.63 -21.58 0.22
C GLU A 121 -7.30 -20.21 0.30
N GLY A 122 -7.50 -19.67 1.50
CA GLY A 122 -8.00 -18.32 1.64
C GLY A 122 -6.97 -17.25 1.27
N LEU A 123 -5.67 -17.47 1.53
CA LEU A 123 -4.60 -16.62 1.01
C LEU A 123 -4.55 -16.62 -0.52
N GLU A 124 -4.71 -17.78 -1.16
CA GLU A 124 -4.84 -17.93 -2.62
C GLU A 124 -6.03 -17.09 -3.15
N VAL A 125 -7.19 -17.14 -2.48
CA VAL A 125 -8.36 -16.30 -2.83
C VAL A 125 -8.07 -14.80 -2.73
N LEU A 126 -7.31 -14.36 -1.71
CA LEU A 126 -6.94 -12.95 -1.56
C LEU A 126 -5.98 -12.52 -2.69
N ALA A 127 -4.99 -13.35 -3.01
CA ALA A 127 -4.05 -13.11 -4.09
C ALA A 127 -4.77 -12.94 -5.45
N ASP A 128 -5.66 -13.87 -5.78
CA ASP A 128 -6.46 -13.84 -7.03
C ASP A 128 -7.32 -12.57 -7.15
N LYS A 129 -7.77 -12.02 -6.01
CA LYS A 129 -8.56 -10.79 -5.95
C LYS A 129 -7.71 -9.52 -5.84
N GLY A 130 -6.39 -9.66 -5.74
CA GLY A 130 -5.48 -8.55 -5.49
C GLY A 130 -5.69 -7.87 -4.14
N LEU A 131 -6.18 -8.61 -3.14
CA LEU A 131 -6.40 -8.18 -1.77
C LEU A 131 -5.19 -8.53 -0.89
N ILE A 132 -5.01 -7.75 0.17
CA ILE A 132 -3.92 -7.90 1.13
C ILE A 132 -4.33 -8.76 2.32
N PHE A 133 -3.38 -9.54 2.85
CA PHE A 133 -3.50 -10.13 4.19
C PHE A 133 -2.67 -9.34 5.20
N GLU A 134 -3.31 -8.90 6.27
CA GLU A 134 -2.68 -8.25 7.42
C GLU A 134 -2.38 -9.28 8.50
N SER A 135 -1.10 -9.42 8.86
CA SER A 135 -0.60 -10.50 9.69
C SER A 135 -0.18 -10.00 11.06
N CYS A 136 -1.05 -10.25 12.05
CA CYS A 136 -0.75 -9.98 13.45
C CYS A 136 -0.63 -11.31 14.21
N ASN A 137 0.61 -11.81 14.30
CA ASN A 137 0.98 -13.10 14.89
C ASN A 137 1.59 -12.94 16.28
N ARG A 138 1.66 -14.03 17.04
CA ARG A 138 2.63 -14.10 18.15
C ARG A 138 4.05 -14.12 17.59
N VAL A 139 4.99 -13.55 18.35
CA VAL A 139 6.41 -13.50 17.97
C VAL A 139 6.96 -14.90 17.67
N ASP A 140 6.56 -15.90 18.44
CA ASP A 140 7.02 -17.29 18.30
C ASP A 140 6.36 -18.06 17.14
N GLU A 141 5.41 -17.45 16.42
CA GLU A 141 4.72 -18.02 15.25
C GLU A 141 5.09 -17.31 13.94
N LEU A 142 6.08 -16.40 13.96
CA LEU A 142 6.52 -15.68 12.76
C LEU A 142 7.11 -16.62 11.69
N ILE A 143 7.70 -17.74 12.12
CA ILE A 143 8.19 -18.74 11.16
C ILE A 143 7.04 -19.47 10.45
N ASP A 144 5.90 -19.63 11.12
CA ASP A 144 4.74 -20.32 10.56
C ASP A 144 4.08 -19.46 9.48
N ILE A 145 3.96 -18.15 9.72
CA ILE A 145 3.45 -17.25 8.68
C ILE A 145 4.43 -17.12 7.50
N TYR A 146 5.74 -17.23 7.71
CA TYR A 146 6.69 -17.35 6.60
C TYR A 146 6.40 -18.59 5.74
N GLN A 147 6.17 -19.75 6.36
CA GLN A 147 5.84 -20.99 5.63
C GLN A 147 4.53 -20.86 4.85
N ALA A 148 3.53 -20.16 5.40
CA ALA A 148 2.28 -19.87 4.71
C ALA A 148 2.48 -18.92 3.52
N ALA A 149 3.17 -17.80 3.74
CA ALA A 149 3.42 -16.78 2.72
C ALA A 149 4.26 -17.30 1.55
N ALA A 150 5.23 -18.17 1.82
CA ALA A 150 6.07 -18.78 0.79
C ALA A 150 5.29 -19.68 -0.19
N GLN A 151 4.12 -20.18 0.21
CA GLN A 151 3.26 -20.99 -0.65
C GLN A 151 2.40 -20.15 -1.60
N VAL A 152 2.21 -18.85 -1.34
CA VAL A 152 1.35 -17.95 -2.11
C VAL A 152 2.14 -16.69 -2.51
N PRO A 153 3.12 -16.81 -3.44
CA PRO A 153 4.04 -15.71 -3.78
C PRO A 153 3.36 -14.47 -4.39
N ASP A 154 2.16 -14.63 -4.95
CA ASP A 154 1.38 -13.54 -5.54
C ASP A 154 0.59 -12.73 -4.49
N LEU A 155 0.43 -13.25 -3.26
CA LEU A 155 -0.26 -12.55 -2.18
C LEU A 155 0.60 -11.40 -1.66
N LYS A 156 0.03 -10.21 -1.49
CA LYS A 156 0.64 -9.16 -0.67
C LYS A 156 0.32 -9.42 0.81
N LEU A 157 1.35 -9.62 1.62
CA LEU A 157 1.23 -9.85 3.06
C LEU A 157 1.94 -8.75 3.83
N VAL A 158 1.29 -8.23 4.87
CA VAL A 158 1.83 -7.16 5.71
C VAL A 158 2.05 -7.69 7.12
N ILE A 159 3.28 -7.69 7.59
CA ILE A 159 3.62 -7.99 8.98
C ILE A 159 3.30 -6.75 9.82
N ASN A 160 2.38 -6.93 10.76
CA ASN A 160 1.99 -5.88 11.69
C ASN A 160 3.05 -5.75 12.78
N HIS A 161 3.21 -4.53 13.30
CA HIS A 161 3.86 -4.31 14.59
C HIS A 161 5.29 -4.83 14.71
N CYS A 162 6.07 -4.80 13.62
CA CYS A 162 7.38 -5.45 13.55
C CYS A 162 7.34 -6.91 14.07
N GLY A 163 6.25 -7.64 13.82
CA GLY A 163 6.06 -9.00 14.30
C GLY A 163 5.74 -9.12 15.80
N ASN A 164 5.18 -8.06 16.43
CA ASN A 164 4.87 -7.97 17.86
C ASN A 164 6.09 -8.13 18.79
N VAL A 165 7.26 -7.72 18.32
CA VAL A 165 8.54 -7.86 19.01
C VAL A 165 8.58 -7.10 20.34
N THR A 166 9.05 -7.77 21.38
CA THR A 166 9.43 -7.14 22.67
C THR A 166 10.93 -7.22 22.93
N GLU A 167 11.62 -8.18 22.31
CA GLU A 167 13.05 -8.41 22.44
C GLU A 167 13.64 -8.92 21.11
N LEU A 168 14.87 -8.51 20.79
CA LEU A 168 15.56 -8.87 19.55
C LEU A 168 16.29 -10.23 19.66
N THR A 169 15.54 -11.29 19.95
CA THR A 169 16.10 -12.65 20.08
C THR A 169 16.64 -13.17 18.74
N PRO A 170 17.57 -14.15 18.75
CA PRO A 170 18.05 -14.80 17.54
C PRO A 170 16.91 -15.40 16.69
N GLU A 171 15.92 -16.02 17.34
CA GLU A 171 14.78 -16.67 16.68
C GLU A 171 13.89 -15.66 15.96
N TYR A 172 13.62 -14.52 16.60
CA TYR A 172 12.88 -13.42 15.98
C TYR A 172 13.65 -12.87 14.76
N LYS A 173 14.95 -12.64 14.89
CA LYS A 173 15.77 -12.14 13.78
C LYS A 173 15.80 -13.12 12.62
N GLU A 174 15.90 -14.41 12.89
CA GLU A 174 15.86 -15.44 11.85
C GLU A 174 14.50 -15.44 11.12
N ALA A 175 13.39 -15.41 11.86
CA ALA A 175 12.05 -15.39 11.28
C ALA A 175 11.80 -14.15 10.43
N MET A 176 12.16 -12.96 10.92
CA MET A 176 12.02 -11.71 10.16
C MET A 176 12.93 -11.64 8.94
N THR A 177 14.14 -12.22 9.01
CA THR A 177 15.02 -12.33 7.84
C THR A 177 14.41 -13.23 6.76
N LYS A 178 13.81 -14.35 7.15
CA LYS A 178 13.09 -15.24 6.23
C LYS A 178 11.87 -14.54 5.61
N LEU A 179 11.08 -13.83 6.40
CA LEU A 179 9.95 -13.04 5.92
C LEU A 179 10.40 -11.96 4.91
N ALA A 180 11.46 -11.23 5.23
CA ALA A 180 11.99 -10.19 4.34
C ALA A 180 12.55 -10.70 3.02
N SER A 181 12.96 -11.98 2.97
CA SER A 181 13.43 -12.63 1.73
C SER A 181 12.31 -12.84 0.71
N LEU A 182 11.05 -12.80 1.14
CA LEU A 182 9.90 -12.90 0.26
C LEU A 182 9.59 -11.51 -0.34
N PRO A 183 9.56 -11.36 -1.68
CA PRO A 183 9.39 -10.06 -2.34
C PRO A 183 7.99 -9.45 -2.15
N ASN A 184 7.05 -10.24 -1.65
CA ASN A 184 5.64 -9.92 -1.46
C ASN A 184 5.27 -9.60 0.02
N VAL A 185 6.25 -9.58 0.93
CA VAL A 185 6.05 -9.32 2.37
C VAL A 185 6.53 -7.92 2.76
N TYR A 186 5.64 -7.17 3.40
CA TYR A 186 5.85 -5.80 3.90
C TYR A 186 5.92 -5.80 5.43
N CYS A 187 6.49 -4.75 6.02
CA CYS A 187 6.56 -4.61 7.48
C CYS A 187 6.10 -3.21 7.93
N LYS A 188 5.16 -3.19 8.88
CA LYS A 188 4.69 -1.99 9.57
C LYS A 188 5.62 -1.62 10.72
N LEU A 189 6.10 -0.38 10.69
CA LEU A 189 6.92 0.22 11.74
C LEU A 189 6.02 0.73 12.88
N SER A 190 5.61 -0.18 13.76
CA SER A 190 4.70 0.09 14.89
C SER A 190 4.81 -1.00 15.95
N GLY A 191 4.05 -0.90 17.05
CA GLY A 191 3.80 -2.02 17.95
C GLY A 191 4.93 -2.40 18.90
N TYR A 192 5.81 -1.45 19.21
CA TYR A 192 6.93 -1.63 20.13
C TYR A 192 7.02 -0.45 21.11
N ALA A 193 7.52 -0.71 22.33
CA ALA A 193 7.73 0.32 23.33
C ALA A 193 8.86 1.27 22.94
N THR A 194 8.74 2.54 23.32
CA THR A 194 9.72 3.60 22.99
C THR A 194 10.54 4.09 24.19
N GLU A 195 10.28 3.54 25.39
CA GLU A 195 10.95 3.96 26.63
C GLU A 195 12.46 3.69 26.64
N ASP A 196 12.92 2.68 25.89
CA ASP A 196 14.34 2.37 25.69
C ASP A 196 14.79 2.76 24.27
N PRO A 197 15.44 3.93 24.09
CA PRO A 197 15.95 4.37 22.79
C PRO A 197 16.98 3.43 22.17
N VAL A 198 17.72 2.66 22.99
CA VAL A 198 18.70 1.69 22.49
C VAL A 198 17.99 0.52 21.84
N PHE A 199 16.95 -0.01 22.49
CA PHE A 199 16.10 -1.03 21.90
C PHE A 199 15.46 -0.55 20.59
N VAL A 200 14.82 0.63 20.59
CA VAL A 200 14.17 1.20 19.39
C VAL A 200 15.18 1.33 18.25
N LYS A 201 16.34 1.92 18.50
CA LYS A 201 17.39 2.06 17.48
C LYS A 201 17.83 0.70 16.94
N ASN A 202 18.11 -0.27 17.82
CA ASN A 202 18.54 -1.60 17.40
C ASN A 202 17.47 -2.34 16.60
N LEU A 203 16.20 -2.16 16.93
CA LEU A 203 15.08 -2.74 16.20
C LEU A 203 14.97 -2.12 14.81
N LEU A 204 15.00 -0.80 14.71
CA LEU A 204 14.91 -0.09 13.43
C LEU A 204 16.14 -0.35 12.55
N ASP A 205 17.35 -0.44 13.13
CA ASP A 205 18.57 -0.87 12.43
C ASP A 205 18.42 -2.28 11.86
N PHE A 206 17.89 -3.21 12.64
CA PHE A 206 17.66 -4.56 12.17
C PHE A 206 16.60 -4.62 11.06
N ILE A 207 15.44 -3.99 11.26
CA ILE A 207 14.35 -4.01 10.28
C ILE A 207 14.75 -3.34 8.97
N SER A 208 15.36 -2.14 9.03
CA SER A 208 15.81 -1.40 7.84
C SER A 208 16.97 -2.07 7.12
N GLY A 209 17.85 -2.77 7.85
CA GLY A 209 18.93 -3.58 7.26
C GLY A 209 18.46 -4.90 6.66
N THR A 210 17.23 -5.35 6.94
CA THR A 210 16.72 -6.68 6.56
C THR A 210 15.66 -6.60 5.47
N PHE A 211 14.70 -5.67 5.58
CA PHE A 211 13.69 -5.43 4.57
C PHE A 211 14.19 -4.42 3.54
N ASP A 212 13.82 -4.61 2.28
CA ASP A 212 13.97 -3.56 1.29
C ASP A 212 13.19 -2.32 1.74
N HIS A 213 13.79 -1.14 1.54
CA HIS A 213 13.20 0.13 1.97
C HIS A 213 11.78 0.34 1.41
N SER A 214 11.51 -0.13 0.19
CA SER A 214 10.17 -0.03 -0.43
C SER A 214 9.09 -0.94 0.19
N ARG A 215 9.49 -1.81 1.13
CA ARG A 215 8.61 -2.74 1.85
C ARG A 215 8.35 -2.32 3.30
N LEU A 216 8.86 -1.16 3.71
CA LEU A 216 8.64 -0.58 5.04
C LEU A 216 7.59 0.51 4.97
N ILE A 217 6.64 0.48 5.90
CA ILE A 217 5.55 1.47 5.98
C ILE A 217 5.36 1.92 7.42
N TYR A 218 5.18 3.22 7.62
CA TYR A 218 4.83 3.79 8.91
C TYR A 218 3.40 3.41 9.32
N ALA A 219 3.23 3.13 10.61
CA ALA A 219 1.94 2.81 11.23
C ALA A 219 1.92 3.42 12.64
N SER A 220 0.84 4.08 13.04
CA SER A 220 0.73 4.60 14.41
C SER A 220 0.31 3.53 15.41
N ASN A 221 -0.56 2.61 14.97
CA ASN A 221 -1.34 1.74 15.85
C ASN A 221 -2.24 2.52 16.83
N PHE A 222 -2.68 3.72 16.45
CA PHE A 222 -3.60 4.52 17.26
C PHE A 222 -4.93 3.77 17.45
N PRO A 223 -5.55 3.83 18.64
CA PRO A 223 -5.04 4.40 19.90
C PRO A 223 -4.29 3.36 20.76
N VAL A 224 -4.12 2.13 20.26
CA VAL A 224 -3.51 0.99 20.97
C VAL A 224 -2.04 1.27 21.35
N VAL A 225 -1.37 2.16 20.64
CA VAL A 225 -0.02 2.65 20.97
C VAL A 225 0.12 3.10 22.43
N GLU A 226 -0.95 3.64 23.03
CA GLU A 226 -0.98 4.10 24.42
C GLU A 226 -0.86 2.96 25.47
N LEU A 227 -0.86 1.70 25.05
CA LEU A 227 -0.64 0.55 25.93
C LEU A 227 0.84 0.28 26.23
N TYR A 228 1.74 0.71 25.34
CA TYR A 228 3.18 0.39 25.39
C TYR A 228 4.09 1.60 25.13
N SER A 229 3.52 2.73 24.72
CA SER A 229 4.21 3.98 24.41
C SER A 229 3.17 5.12 24.52
N ASN A 230 3.41 6.25 23.86
CA ASN A 230 2.40 7.24 23.50
C ASN A 230 2.56 7.62 22.03
N PHE A 231 1.50 8.17 21.44
CA PHE A 231 1.47 8.52 20.03
C PHE A 231 2.63 9.43 19.58
N THR A 232 2.97 10.44 20.39
CA THR A 232 3.99 11.44 20.03
C THR A 232 5.39 10.82 20.02
N ASP A 233 5.73 10.05 21.05
CA ASP A 233 7.03 9.41 21.16
C ASP A 233 7.22 8.35 20.08
N HIS A 234 6.17 7.55 19.78
CA HIS A 234 6.22 6.60 18.68
C HIS A 234 6.44 7.29 17.33
N LEU A 235 5.64 8.32 17.02
CA LEU A 235 5.80 9.08 15.78
C LEU A 235 7.21 9.69 15.66
N ASN A 236 7.70 10.34 16.72
CA ASN A 236 9.02 10.95 16.71
C ASN A 236 10.13 9.91 16.58
N SER A 237 10.00 8.73 17.21
CA SER A 237 11.01 7.66 17.08
C SER A 237 11.23 7.22 15.64
N VAL A 238 10.15 7.08 14.85
CA VAL A 238 10.24 6.71 13.44
C VAL A 238 10.75 7.88 12.60
N ARG A 239 10.27 9.11 12.90
CA ARG A 239 10.67 10.32 12.17
C ARG A 239 12.15 10.64 12.32
N GLU A 240 12.67 10.54 13.53
CA GLU A 240 14.09 10.75 13.83
C GLU A 240 14.95 9.65 13.19
N TYR A 241 14.49 8.41 13.17
CA TYR A 241 15.26 7.33 12.55
C TYR A 241 15.34 7.46 11.03
N PHE A 242 14.19 7.65 10.37
CA PHE A 242 14.09 7.73 8.91
C PHE A 242 14.26 9.15 8.36
N GLN A 243 14.48 10.16 9.22
CA GLN A 243 14.70 11.54 8.82
C GLN A 243 13.55 12.10 7.94
N ASP A 244 12.31 11.87 8.36
CA ASP A 244 11.10 12.29 7.65
C ASP A 244 11.01 11.78 6.18
N ASP A 245 11.51 10.57 5.90
CA ASP A 245 11.46 9.95 4.57
C ASP A 245 10.02 9.72 4.06
N LEU A 246 9.67 10.37 2.95
CA LEU A 246 8.35 10.29 2.32
C LEU A 246 7.99 8.88 1.82
N ASP A 247 8.98 8.04 1.50
CA ASP A 247 8.71 6.67 1.07
C ASP A 247 8.12 5.87 2.24
N ILE A 248 8.73 5.99 3.43
CA ILE A 248 8.29 5.34 4.67
C ILE A 248 6.94 5.88 5.17
N PHE A 249 6.79 7.20 5.16
CA PHE A 249 5.63 7.86 5.76
C PHE A 249 4.40 7.94 4.85
N SER A 250 4.54 7.77 3.54
CA SER A 250 3.42 7.94 2.60
C SER A 250 3.46 7.03 1.37
N LYS A 251 4.50 7.12 0.53
CA LYS A 251 4.46 6.55 -0.83
C LYS A 251 4.39 5.03 -0.83
N ASN A 252 5.13 4.35 0.05
CA ASN A 252 5.08 2.89 0.13
C ASN A 252 3.68 2.39 0.51
N ALA A 253 2.99 3.07 1.43
CA ALA A 253 1.62 2.74 1.80
C ALA A 253 0.64 3.02 0.64
N LYS A 254 0.75 4.18 -0.02
CA LYS A 254 -0.07 4.52 -1.19
C LYS A 254 0.05 3.48 -2.30
N LYS A 255 1.29 3.06 -2.60
CA LYS A 255 1.58 2.03 -3.60
C LYS A 255 1.03 0.65 -3.20
N LEU A 256 1.27 0.22 -1.96
CA LEU A 256 0.82 -1.07 -1.46
C LEU A 256 -0.71 -1.19 -1.49
N TYR A 257 -1.41 -0.19 -0.92
CA TYR A 257 -2.86 -0.19 -0.79
C TYR A 257 -3.59 0.42 -2.01
N LYS A 258 -2.86 0.78 -3.08
CA LYS A 258 -3.40 1.37 -4.32
C LYS A 258 -4.29 2.59 -4.07
N LEU A 259 -3.79 3.53 -3.25
CA LEU A 259 -4.55 4.70 -2.81
C LEU A 259 -4.52 5.85 -3.82
N ASN A 260 -3.61 5.81 -4.79
CA ASN A 260 -3.54 6.84 -5.81
C ASN A 260 -4.74 6.74 -6.73
N LYS A 261 -5.37 7.89 -6.98
CA LYS A 261 -6.43 7.98 -7.97
C LYS A 261 -5.80 7.82 -9.35
N PRO A 262 -6.24 6.85 -10.17
CA PRO A 262 -5.76 6.74 -11.53
C PRO A 262 -6.01 8.04 -12.29
N GLN A 263 -4.97 8.57 -12.92
CA GLN A 263 -5.03 9.73 -13.80
C GLN A 263 -5.04 9.23 -15.24
N VAL A 264 -5.99 9.71 -16.03
CA VAL A 264 -6.12 9.33 -17.44
C VAL A 264 -5.67 10.48 -18.30
N PHE A 265 -4.68 10.22 -19.15
CA PHE A 265 -4.17 11.15 -20.14
C PHE A 265 -4.51 10.61 -21.52
N ALA A 266 -4.98 11.49 -22.41
CA ALA A 266 -5.19 11.17 -23.81
C ALA A 266 -4.40 12.17 -24.65
N SER A 267 -3.77 11.69 -25.72
CA SER A 267 -3.00 12.56 -26.61
C SER A 267 -3.09 12.12 -28.07
N VAL A 268 -2.83 13.06 -28.98
CA VAL A 268 -2.90 12.85 -30.42
C VAL A 268 -1.64 13.37 -31.12
N ILE A 269 -1.19 12.62 -32.12
CA ILE A 269 -0.10 13.02 -33.02
C ILE A 269 -0.39 12.54 -34.44
N LYS A 270 0.30 13.09 -35.44
CA LYS A 270 0.20 12.59 -36.81
C LYS A 270 1.24 11.52 -37.09
N LEU A 271 0.83 10.43 -37.72
CA LEU A 271 1.69 9.41 -38.29
C LEU A 271 2.07 9.79 -39.72
N ARG A 272 3.36 9.71 -40.03
CA ARG A 272 3.84 9.88 -41.41
C ARG A 272 3.43 8.66 -42.25
N PRO A 273 2.64 8.82 -43.32
CA PRO A 273 2.14 7.68 -44.11
C PRO A 273 3.25 6.75 -44.60
N GLU A 274 4.40 7.31 -45.00
CA GLU A 274 5.56 6.55 -45.49
C GLU A 274 6.30 5.75 -44.42
N LYS A 275 6.02 6.01 -43.13
CA LYS A 275 6.60 5.30 -41.98
C LYS A 275 5.56 4.45 -41.22
N ALA A 276 4.30 4.41 -41.66
CA ALA A 276 3.21 3.78 -40.93
C ALA A 276 3.47 2.30 -40.62
N GLU A 277 3.91 1.52 -41.60
CA GLU A 277 4.20 0.10 -41.41
C GLU A 277 5.41 -0.14 -40.49
N TYR A 278 6.43 0.73 -40.56
CA TYR A 278 7.57 0.67 -39.65
C TYR A 278 7.16 0.96 -38.20
N TYR A 279 6.35 2.00 -37.99
CA TYR A 279 5.84 2.37 -36.68
C TYR A 279 5.02 1.23 -36.03
N LYS A 280 4.14 0.59 -36.80
CA LYS A 280 3.35 -0.57 -36.35
C LYS A 280 4.25 -1.76 -36.01
N ALA A 281 5.27 -2.03 -36.82
CA ALA A 281 6.22 -3.11 -36.55
C ALA A 281 6.98 -2.87 -35.24
N LEU A 282 7.44 -1.63 -34.97
CA LEU A 282 8.06 -1.27 -33.70
C LEU A 282 7.12 -1.56 -32.51
N HIS A 283 5.86 -1.13 -32.58
CA HIS A 283 4.93 -1.27 -31.45
C HIS A 283 4.34 -2.67 -31.30
N ALA A 284 4.45 -3.52 -32.32
CA ALA A 284 4.11 -4.94 -32.22
C ALA A 284 5.15 -5.74 -31.41
N ASP A 285 6.40 -5.27 -31.36
CA ASP A 285 7.51 -5.87 -30.60
C ASP A 285 8.41 -4.78 -29.98
N PRO A 286 7.92 -4.04 -28.97
CA PRO A 286 8.64 -2.92 -28.39
C PRO A 286 9.82 -3.41 -27.53
N PHE A 287 10.81 -2.53 -27.31
CA PHE A 287 11.94 -2.85 -26.44
C PHE A 287 11.46 -3.19 -25.03
N ALA A 288 11.80 -4.39 -24.54
CA ALA A 288 11.39 -4.85 -23.21
C ALA A 288 11.86 -3.90 -22.08
N SER A 289 13.02 -3.27 -22.24
CA SER A 289 13.56 -2.24 -21.33
C SER A 289 12.66 -1.02 -21.22
N VAL A 290 12.11 -0.54 -22.34
CA VAL A 290 11.20 0.62 -22.38
C VAL A 290 9.88 0.28 -21.68
N ASN A 291 9.32 -0.89 -21.98
CA ASN A 291 8.11 -1.37 -21.32
C ASN A 291 8.28 -1.57 -19.81
N LYS A 292 9.50 -1.90 -19.37
CA LYS A 292 9.83 -1.96 -17.94
C LYS A 292 9.89 -0.54 -17.35
N MET A 293 10.58 0.40 -17.99
CA MET A 293 10.68 1.78 -17.53
C MET A 293 9.31 2.46 -17.41
N ILE A 294 8.44 2.30 -18.40
CA ILE A 294 7.06 2.81 -18.39
C ILE A 294 6.31 2.34 -17.13
N ARG A 295 6.39 1.05 -16.81
CA ARG A 295 5.75 0.49 -15.60
C ARG A 295 6.41 0.98 -14.30
N GLU A 296 7.72 1.14 -14.29
CA GLU A 296 8.46 1.69 -13.15
C GLU A 296 8.15 3.17 -12.89
N CYS A 297 7.67 3.90 -13.90
CA CYS A 297 7.21 5.29 -13.83
C CYS A 297 5.70 5.39 -13.58
N GLY A 298 5.09 4.35 -12.99
CA GLY A 298 3.69 4.39 -12.54
C GLY A 298 2.63 4.32 -13.64
N ILE A 299 3.00 4.11 -14.91
CA ILE A 299 2.05 3.93 -16.00
C ILE A 299 1.57 2.47 -16.02
N THR A 300 0.28 2.26 -15.73
CA THR A 300 -0.33 0.92 -15.62
C THR A 300 -0.99 0.47 -16.91
N HIS A 301 -1.48 1.41 -17.71
CA HIS A 301 -2.08 1.14 -19.01
C HIS A 301 -1.57 2.17 -20.01
N TYR A 302 -1.12 1.69 -21.18
CA TYR A 302 -0.76 2.57 -22.29
C TYR A 302 -1.14 1.91 -23.60
N GLN A 303 -2.03 2.57 -24.35
CA GLN A 303 -2.59 2.05 -25.60
C GLN A 303 -2.48 3.12 -26.67
N ILE A 304 -2.10 2.73 -27.88
CA ILE A 304 -2.01 3.61 -29.03
C ILE A 304 -2.88 3.06 -30.16
N PHE A 305 -3.80 3.88 -30.65
CA PHE A 305 -4.72 3.57 -31.74
C PHE A 305 -4.29 4.34 -32.99
N ASN A 306 -4.42 3.72 -34.16
CA ASN A 306 -4.15 4.38 -35.43
C ASN A 306 -5.44 4.48 -36.26
N ARG A 307 -5.70 5.66 -36.82
CA ARG A 307 -6.69 5.88 -37.88
C ARG A 307 -6.10 6.83 -38.91
N ASP A 308 -5.89 6.33 -40.12
CA ASP A 308 -5.24 7.07 -41.20
C ASP A 308 -3.88 7.64 -40.76
N ASP A 309 -3.67 8.96 -40.91
CA ASP A 309 -2.48 9.68 -40.49
C ASP A 309 -2.53 10.14 -39.02
N LEU A 310 -3.45 9.62 -38.20
CA LEU A 310 -3.57 9.96 -36.78
C LEU A 310 -3.23 8.78 -35.87
N LEU A 311 -2.52 9.09 -34.80
CA LEU A 311 -2.31 8.23 -33.65
C LEU A 311 -2.96 8.87 -32.42
N PHE A 312 -3.72 8.07 -31.69
CA PHE A 312 -4.34 8.45 -30.42
C PHE A 312 -3.76 7.58 -29.33
N SER A 313 -3.25 8.18 -28.25
CA SER A 313 -2.82 7.42 -27.08
C SER A 313 -3.78 7.62 -25.92
N ILE A 314 -3.95 6.58 -25.12
CA ILE A 314 -4.56 6.64 -23.79
C ILE A 314 -3.57 6.04 -22.80
N MET A 315 -3.26 6.80 -21.76
CA MET A 315 -2.34 6.44 -20.71
C MET A 315 -3.04 6.55 -19.35
N VAL A 316 -2.93 5.51 -18.52
CA VAL A 316 -3.36 5.52 -17.13
C VAL A 316 -2.13 5.53 -16.23
N TYR A 317 -2.04 6.55 -15.38
CA TYR A 317 -0.96 6.75 -14.42
C TYR A 317 -1.49 6.62 -13.00
N GLU A 318 -0.81 5.82 -12.19
CA GLU A 318 -1.14 5.54 -10.78
C GLU A 318 0.04 5.82 -9.83
N GLY A 319 1.10 6.47 -10.32
CA GLY A 319 2.23 6.88 -9.49
C GLY A 319 1.92 8.09 -8.59
N ASP A 320 2.91 8.46 -7.78
CA ASP A 320 2.78 9.51 -6.75
C ASP A 320 3.13 10.92 -7.27
N ASP A 321 4.02 11.02 -8.25
CA ASP A 321 4.54 12.28 -8.79
C ASP A 321 4.77 12.16 -10.30
N PHE A 322 3.78 12.65 -11.05
CA PHE A 322 3.76 12.53 -12.50
C PHE A 322 4.95 13.24 -13.15
N GLU A 323 5.28 14.46 -12.69
CA GLU A 323 6.36 15.24 -13.29
C GLU A 323 7.72 14.57 -13.05
N TYR A 324 7.95 14.08 -11.83
CA TYR A 324 9.15 13.31 -11.50
C TYR A 324 9.27 12.04 -12.35
N ASP A 325 8.21 11.25 -12.45
CA ASP A 325 8.20 9.99 -13.19
C ASP A 325 8.39 10.19 -14.69
N MET A 326 7.75 11.22 -15.27
CA MET A 326 7.97 11.57 -16.68
C MET A 326 9.40 12.08 -16.91
N GLY A 327 9.95 12.84 -15.96
CA GLY A 327 11.36 13.27 -15.98
C GLY A 327 12.34 12.10 -15.90
N LYS A 328 12.07 11.11 -15.02
CA LYS A 328 12.84 9.87 -14.92
C LYS A 328 12.85 9.11 -16.24
N MET A 329 11.68 8.89 -16.82
CA MET A 329 11.54 8.22 -18.13
C MET A 329 12.26 8.98 -19.25
N ALA A 330 12.18 10.32 -19.26
CA ALA A 330 12.86 11.14 -20.26
C ALA A 330 14.40 11.09 -20.18
N ASN A 331 14.94 10.82 -18.99
CA ASN A 331 16.37 10.66 -18.78
C ASN A 331 16.88 9.22 -19.01
N ASP A 332 15.99 8.26 -19.26
CA ASP A 332 16.37 6.86 -19.48
C ASP A 332 17.00 6.66 -20.89
N PRO A 333 18.24 6.14 -20.98
CA PRO A 333 18.93 5.99 -22.26
C PRO A 333 18.24 5.07 -23.27
N GLU A 334 17.57 4.01 -22.80
CA GLU A 334 16.86 3.06 -23.67
C GLU A 334 15.56 3.68 -24.20
N THR A 335 14.85 4.44 -23.37
CA THR A 335 13.70 5.26 -23.78
C THR A 335 14.10 6.29 -24.82
N GLN A 336 15.22 7.00 -24.64
CA GLN A 336 15.74 7.93 -25.64
C GLN A 336 16.13 7.22 -26.95
N ARG A 337 16.66 6.00 -26.87
CA ARG A 337 16.98 5.18 -28.06
C ARG A 337 15.72 4.76 -28.80
N TRP A 338 14.68 4.39 -28.07
CA TRP A 338 13.36 4.12 -28.63
C TRP A 338 12.77 5.34 -29.33
N TRP A 339 12.84 6.53 -28.72
CA TRP A 339 12.38 7.77 -29.33
C TRP A 339 13.11 8.11 -30.64
N ARG A 340 14.41 7.80 -30.76
CA ARG A 340 15.14 7.94 -32.04
C ARG A 340 14.56 7.08 -33.17
N GLU A 341 13.90 5.97 -32.87
CA GLU A 341 13.22 5.13 -33.85
C GLU A 341 11.78 5.61 -34.13
N THR A 342 11.06 6.05 -33.09
CA THR A 342 9.63 6.40 -33.20
C THR A 342 9.37 7.82 -33.66
N ASP A 343 10.14 8.81 -33.18
CA ASP A 343 9.92 10.23 -33.50
C ASP A 343 10.01 10.53 -34.99
N PRO A 344 10.94 9.93 -35.77
CA PRO A 344 10.97 10.10 -37.21
C PRO A 344 9.73 9.57 -37.94
N CYS A 345 8.92 8.71 -37.30
CA CYS A 345 7.66 8.23 -37.85
C CYS A 345 6.51 9.22 -37.68
N GLN A 346 6.71 10.29 -36.91
CA GLN A 346 5.63 11.15 -36.43
C GLN A 346 5.82 12.61 -36.87
N THR A 347 4.74 13.35 -36.85
CA THR A 347 4.76 14.81 -36.94
C THR A 347 3.65 15.41 -36.08
N ARG A 348 3.88 16.62 -35.57
CA ARG A 348 2.92 17.29 -34.70
C ARG A 348 1.61 17.55 -35.44
N ILE A 349 0.51 17.47 -34.73
CA ILE A 349 -0.79 17.92 -35.26
C ILE A 349 -0.83 19.44 -35.35
N ASP A 350 -1.66 19.95 -36.26
CA ASP A 350 -1.96 21.37 -36.32
C ASP A 350 -2.59 21.83 -34.99
N GLY A 351 -2.11 22.96 -34.46
CA GLY A 351 -2.60 23.53 -33.20
C GLY A 351 -1.89 23.03 -31.93
N ALA A 352 -0.99 22.05 -32.02
CA ALA A 352 -0.17 21.62 -30.87
C ALA A 352 0.65 22.80 -30.29
N GLN A 353 0.66 22.96 -28.96
CA GLN A 353 1.43 24.00 -28.27
C GLN A 353 2.93 23.78 -28.41
N LYS A 354 3.75 24.83 -28.37
CA LYS A 354 5.20 24.72 -28.69
C LYS A 354 5.95 23.61 -27.96
N HIS A 355 5.59 23.32 -26.70
CA HIS A 355 6.22 22.27 -25.89
C HIS A 355 5.65 20.86 -26.11
N GLU A 356 4.51 20.74 -26.79
CA GLU A 356 3.84 19.46 -27.07
C GLU A 356 4.48 18.78 -28.29
N TRP A 357 4.98 17.56 -28.08
CA TRP A 357 5.28 16.65 -29.19
C TRP A 357 4.02 15.88 -29.59
N TRP A 358 3.46 15.13 -28.64
CA TRP A 358 2.06 14.68 -28.68
C TRP A 358 1.19 15.78 -28.08
N ALA A 359 0.08 16.13 -28.74
CA ALA A 359 -0.84 17.15 -28.25
C ALA A 359 -1.83 16.53 -27.27
N ASP A 360 -1.97 17.14 -26.09
CA ASP A 360 -2.90 16.66 -25.07
C ASP A 360 -4.36 16.86 -25.49
N MET A 361 -5.23 15.95 -25.05
CA MET A 361 -6.66 15.97 -25.33
C MET A 361 -7.47 16.20 -24.05
N GLU A 362 -8.51 17.04 -24.15
CA GLU A 362 -9.44 17.28 -23.04
C GLU A 362 -10.45 16.13 -22.91
N MET A 363 -10.57 15.56 -21.70
CA MET A 363 -11.62 14.60 -21.37
C MET A 363 -12.97 15.31 -21.25
N VAL A 364 -13.83 15.15 -22.25
CA VAL A 364 -15.15 15.78 -22.29
C VAL A 364 -16.26 14.98 -21.59
N TYR A 365 -16.08 13.67 -21.41
CA TYR A 365 -17.07 12.78 -20.81
C TYR A 365 -16.40 11.58 -20.11
N ASP A 366 -16.87 11.27 -18.92
CA ASP A 366 -16.54 10.06 -18.17
C ASP A 366 -17.82 9.49 -17.54
N LEU A 367 -18.21 8.29 -17.96
CA LEU A 367 -19.40 7.58 -17.48
C LEU A 367 -19.35 7.32 -15.97
N ASN A 368 -18.15 7.18 -15.40
CA ASN A 368 -17.93 6.76 -14.02
C ASN A 368 -17.55 7.91 -13.09
N LYS A 369 -17.53 9.16 -13.59
CA LYS A 369 -17.27 10.35 -12.76
C LYS A 369 -18.42 10.53 -11.78
N LYS A 370 -18.22 10.06 -10.54
CA LYS A 370 -19.18 10.15 -9.43
C LYS A 370 -19.32 11.57 -8.90
#